data_AF-A0A1B6M958-F1
#
_entry.id   AF-A0A1B6M958-F1
#
_cell.length_a   1.000
_cell.length_b   1.000
_cell.length_c   1.000
_cell.angle_alpha   90.00
_cell.angle_beta   90.00
_cell.angle_gamma   90.00
#
_symmetry.space_group_name_H-M   'P 1'
#
loop_
_entity.id
_entity.type
_entity.pdbx_description
1 polymer ?
#
loop_
_entity_poly.entity_id
_entity_poly.type
_entity_poly.pdbx_seq_one_letter_code
_entity_poly.pdbx_strand_id
1 'polypeptide(L)'
;SCGPTVYDASHMGHARSYITFDILRRVLSDYFGYNVVYVMNITDIDDKIIKRARQQHLYGQYICTTRELDLTLSDTRKAMDLLVENAKKATDPDQRDMLMKLSLRVTAADPQSTMLHTWDMPDLTLRLTYCGASSPTISATTWCT
;
A
#
# COMPACT_ATOMS: atom_id res chain seq x y z
N SER A 1 8.17 25.65 12.95
CA SER A 1 8.20 24.18 12.79
C SER A 1 8.12 23.85 11.30
N CYS A 2 8.67 22.71 10.87
CA CYS A 2 8.45 22.23 9.50
C CYS A 2 7.02 21.69 9.38
N GLY A 3 6.22 22.19 8.45
CA GLY A 3 4.91 21.63 8.16
C GLY A 3 4.95 20.54 7.08
N PRO A 4 3.78 20.07 6.64
CA PRO A 4 3.67 18.90 5.78
C PRO A 4 4.01 19.24 4.32
N THR A 5 4.52 18.23 3.60
CA THR A 5 4.43 18.19 2.14
C THR A 5 3.06 17.64 1.75
N VAL A 6 2.25 18.43 1.05
CA VAL A 6 0.84 18.13 0.79
C VAL A 6 0.69 17.25 -0.47
N TYR A 7 1.23 16.03 -0.43
CA TYR A 7 1.08 15.05 -1.51
C TYR A 7 0.02 13.97 -1.24
N ASP A 8 -0.35 13.77 0.02
CA ASP A 8 -1.32 12.76 0.45
C ASP A 8 -2.02 13.18 1.77
N ALA A 9 -3.04 12.43 2.17
CA ALA A 9 -3.76 12.65 3.42
C ALA A 9 -2.82 12.58 4.65
N SER A 10 -3.11 13.41 5.65
CA SER A 10 -2.37 13.39 6.90
C SER A 10 -2.60 12.09 7.66
N HIS A 11 -1.51 11.49 8.15
CA HIS A 11 -1.53 10.28 8.97
C HIS A 11 -1.17 10.61 10.41
N MET A 12 -1.32 9.63 11.32
CA MET A 12 -1.09 9.83 12.76
C MET A 12 0.31 10.37 13.10
N GLY A 13 1.32 10.07 12.26
CA GLY A 13 2.67 10.61 12.38
C GLY A 13 2.70 12.15 12.30
N HIS A 14 1.94 12.74 11.39
CA HIS A 14 1.82 14.20 11.29
C HIS A 14 1.10 14.78 12.52
N ALA A 15 0.00 14.15 12.93
CA ALA A 15 -0.79 14.60 14.09
C ALA A 15 0.06 14.67 15.36
N ARG A 16 0.87 13.63 15.63
CA ARG A 16 1.77 13.60 16.79
C ARG A 16 2.72 14.79 16.82
N SER A 17 3.31 15.12 15.68
CA SER A 17 4.27 16.24 15.57
C SER A 17 3.57 17.57 15.85
N TYR A 18 2.39 17.81 15.27
CA TYR A 18 1.66 19.06 15.48
C TYR A 18 1.16 19.22 16.91
N ILE A 19 0.66 18.14 17.53
CA ILE A 19 0.21 18.17 18.93
C ILE A 19 1.37 18.48 19.86
N THR A 20 2.54 17.87 19.64
CA THR A 20 3.73 18.14 20.47
C THR A 20 4.11 19.62 20.44
N PHE A 21 4.15 20.23 19.25
CA PHE A 21 4.46 21.66 19.12
C PHE A 21 3.35 22.57 19.67
N ASP A 22 2.07 22.16 19.58
CA ASP A 22 0.97 22.90 20.19
C ASP A 22 1.07 22.90 21.73
N ILE A 23 1.39 21.76 22.34
CA ILE A 23 1.61 21.66 23.79
C ILE A 23 2.77 22.56 24.22
N LEU A 24 3.92 22.51 23.51
CA LEU A 24 5.06 23.36 23.82
C LEU A 24 4.71 24.85 23.74
N ARG A 25 3.96 25.25 22.68
CA ARG A 25 3.50 26.63 22.53
C ARG A 25 2.60 27.05 23.70
N ARG A 26 1.64 26.21 24.10
CA ARG A 26 0.74 26.47 25.24
C ARG A 26 1.51 26.60 26.55
N VAL A 27 2.47 25.73 26.82
CA VAL A 27 3.29 25.82 28.03
C VAL A 27 4.09 27.13 28.06
N LEU A 28 4.74 27.50 26.95
CA LEU A 28 5.52 28.73 26.89
C LEU A 28 4.67 30.00 26.99
N SER A 29 3.47 30.01 26.41
CA SER A 29 2.58 31.17 26.43
C SER A 29 1.74 31.25 27.71
N ASP A 30 1.06 30.19 28.10
CA ASP A 30 0.08 30.18 29.20
C ASP A 30 0.75 30.04 30.58
N TYR A 31 1.79 29.19 30.71
CA TYR A 31 2.43 28.95 32.01
C TYR A 31 3.57 29.94 32.29
N PHE A 32 4.39 30.24 31.29
CA PHE A 32 5.54 31.15 31.45
C PHE A 32 5.27 32.60 31.01
N GLY A 33 4.13 32.87 30.37
CA GLY A 33 3.75 34.24 29.97
C GLY A 33 4.53 34.80 28.79
N TYR A 34 5.22 33.98 27.99
CA TYR A 34 5.97 34.46 26.82
C TYR A 34 5.04 34.78 25.65
N ASN A 35 5.35 35.86 24.93
CA ASN A 35 4.72 36.14 23.64
C ASN A 35 5.37 35.27 22.55
N VAL A 36 4.74 34.14 22.23
CA VAL A 36 5.27 33.16 21.27
C VAL A 36 4.63 33.33 19.90
N VAL A 37 5.42 33.75 18.91
CA VAL A 37 5.02 33.73 17.50
C VAL A 37 5.36 32.36 16.92
N TYR A 38 4.33 31.56 16.64
CA TYR A 38 4.48 30.25 16.04
C TYR A 38 4.27 30.30 14.52
N VAL A 39 5.30 29.92 13.77
CA VAL A 39 5.27 29.86 12.30
C VAL A 39 5.50 28.42 11.84
N MET A 40 4.66 27.97 10.91
CA MET A 40 4.76 26.67 10.24
C MET A 40 4.67 26.90 8.73
N ASN A 41 5.62 26.34 7.97
CA ASN A 41 5.57 26.37 6.50
C ASN A 41 4.67 25.24 5.96
N ILE A 42 4.22 25.37 4.72
CA ILE A 42 3.56 24.30 3.98
C ILE A 42 4.37 24.09 2.71
N THR A 43 4.74 22.85 2.41
CA THR A 43 5.45 22.52 1.17
C THR A 43 4.42 22.12 0.12
N ASP A 44 4.10 23.05 -0.77
CA ASP A 44 3.18 22.89 -1.90
C ASP A 44 3.89 22.48 -3.20
N ILE A 45 5.22 22.59 -3.26
CA ILE A 45 6.05 22.18 -4.40
C ILE A 45 7.13 21.21 -3.91
N ASP A 46 7.05 19.95 -4.37
CA ASP A 46 7.99 18.88 -4.07
C ASP A 46 7.89 17.81 -5.19
N ASP A 47 9.00 17.11 -5.48
CA ASP A 47 9.04 15.99 -6.43
C ASP A 47 7.98 14.93 -6.12
N LYS A 48 7.66 14.71 -4.85
CA LYS A 48 6.62 13.75 -4.43
C LYS A 48 5.23 14.18 -4.89
N ILE A 49 4.93 15.48 -4.85
CA ILE A 49 3.66 16.04 -5.32
C ILE A 49 3.57 15.87 -6.84
N ILE A 50 4.63 16.21 -7.57
CA ILE A 50 4.68 16.10 -9.04
C ILE A 50 4.48 14.64 -9.49
N LYS A 51 5.17 13.69 -8.85
CA LYS A 51 5.03 12.26 -9.15
C LYS A 51 3.62 11.76 -8.86
N ARG A 52 3.03 12.14 -7.73
CA ARG A 52 1.69 11.72 -7.33
C ARG A 52 0.61 12.28 -8.27
N ALA A 53 0.69 13.56 -8.61
CA ALA A 53 -0.23 14.21 -9.54
C ALA A 53 -0.21 13.54 -10.93
N ARG A 54 0.98 13.23 -11.45
CA ARG A 54 1.13 12.52 -12.72
C ARG A 54 0.52 11.10 -12.67
N GLN A 55 0.78 10.36 -11.59
CA GLN A 55 0.19 9.03 -11.40
C GLN A 55 -1.34 9.07 -11.40
N GLN A 56 -1.93 10.00 -10.65
CA GLN A 56 -3.38 10.18 -10.58
C GLN A 56 -3.98 10.58 -11.94
N HIS A 57 -3.31 11.48 -12.65
CA HIS A 57 -3.76 11.90 -13.99
C HIS A 57 -3.77 10.72 -14.99
N LEU A 58 -2.68 9.96 -15.06
CA LEU A 58 -2.57 8.81 -15.96
C LEU A 58 -3.58 7.70 -15.59
N TYR A 59 -3.79 7.48 -14.30
CA TYR A 59 -4.78 6.51 -13.83
C TYR A 59 -6.22 6.96 -14.16
N GLY A 60 -6.54 8.24 -13.98
CA GLY A 60 -7.83 8.80 -14.38
C GLY A 60 -8.09 8.65 -15.88
N GLN A 61 -7.09 8.95 -16.72
CA GLN A 61 -7.17 8.70 -18.16
C GLN A 61 -7.34 7.20 -18.48
N TYR A 62 -6.69 6.31 -17.73
CA TYR A 62 -6.85 4.88 -17.92
C TYR A 62 -8.30 4.43 -17.66
N ILE A 63 -8.97 4.97 -16.64
CA ILE A 63 -10.37 4.65 -16.32
C ILE A 63 -11.34 5.24 -17.35
N CYS A 64 -11.14 6.49 -17.78
CA CYS A 64 -12.08 7.18 -18.66
C CYS A 64 -12.06 6.66 -20.11
N THR A 65 -10.93 6.12 -20.57
CA THR A 65 -10.83 5.57 -21.91
C THR A 65 -11.47 4.18 -21.97
N THR A 66 -12.54 4.05 -22.76
CA THR A 66 -13.17 2.76 -23.05
C THR A 66 -12.15 1.81 -23.70
N ARG A 67 -11.91 0.68 -23.04
CA ARG A 67 -11.01 -0.38 -23.49
C ARG A 67 -11.77 -1.69 -23.59
N GLU A 68 -11.31 -2.55 -24.49
CA GLU A 68 -11.79 -3.93 -24.54
C GLU A 68 -11.37 -4.68 -23.26
N LEU A 69 -12.21 -5.65 -22.88
CA LEU A 69 -12.03 -6.42 -21.65
C LEU A 69 -10.72 -7.21 -21.68
N ASP A 70 -10.36 -7.80 -22.84
CA ASP A 70 -9.12 -8.57 -23.01
C ASP A 70 -7.86 -7.73 -22.82
N LEU A 71 -7.85 -6.50 -23.32
CA LEU A 71 -6.72 -5.58 -23.12
C LEU A 71 -6.54 -5.28 -21.63
N THR A 72 -7.65 -5.02 -20.94
CA THR A 72 -7.66 -4.73 -19.51
C THR A 72 -7.16 -5.92 -18.68
N LEU A 73 -7.59 -7.14 -19.01
CA LEU A 73 -7.08 -8.37 -18.40
C LEU A 73 -5.59 -8.60 -18.67
N SER A 74 -5.10 -8.20 -19.85
CA SER A 74 -3.67 -8.29 -20.16
C SER A 74 -2.83 -7.31 -19.32
N ASP A 75 -3.33 -6.10 -19.12
CA ASP A 75 -2.65 -5.06 -18.36
C ASP A 75 -2.66 -5.35 -16.86
N THR A 76 -3.73 -5.95 -16.33
CA THR A 76 -3.77 -6.41 -14.93
C THR A 76 -2.78 -7.54 -14.68
N ARG A 77 -2.65 -8.51 -15.60
CA ARG A 77 -1.64 -9.58 -15.49
C ARG A 77 -0.22 -9.02 -15.44
N LYS A 78 0.13 -8.10 -16.35
CA LYS A 78 1.45 -7.42 -16.33
C LYS A 78 1.69 -6.68 -15.01
N ALA A 79 0.67 -6.02 -14.47
CA ALA A 79 0.78 -5.34 -13.18
C ALA A 79 1.01 -6.33 -12.02
N MET A 80 0.44 -7.53 -12.08
CA MET A 80 0.68 -8.59 -11.10
C MET A 80 2.11 -9.12 -11.18
N ASP A 81 2.64 -9.34 -12.38
CA ASP A 81 4.03 -9.79 -12.56
C ASP A 81 5.02 -8.79 -11.91
N LEU A 82 4.80 -7.49 -12.15
CA LEU A 82 5.59 -6.42 -11.54
C LEU A 82 5.47 -6.40 -10.01
N LEU A 83 4.27 -6.66 -9.46
CA LEU A 83 4.05 -6.74 -8.02
C LEU A 83 4.86 -7.88 -7.39
N VAL A 84 4.85 -9.06 -8.03
CA VAL A 84 5.60 -10.24 -7.60
C VAL A 84 7.10 -9.97 -7.66
N GLU A 85 7.58 -9.35 -8.74
CA GLU A 85 8.99 -8.96 -8.83
C GLU A 85 9.41 -7.98 -7.73
N ASN A 86 8.54 -7.01 -7.42
CA ASN A 86 8.78 -6.07 -6.33
C ASN A 86 8.79 -6.77 -4.97
N ALA A 87 7.92 -7.76 -4.76
CA ALA A 87 7.91 -8.58 -3.54
C ALA A 87 9.22 -9.37 -3.38
N LYS A 88 9.78 -9.91 -4.46
CA LYS A 88 11.09 -10.60 -4.43
C LYS A 88 12.25 -9.67 -4.08
N LYS A 89 12.19 -8.42 -4.55
CA LYS A 89 13.23 -7.40 -4.31
C LYS A 89 13.14 -6.80 -2.90
N ALA A 90 12.03 -6.98 -2.19
CA ALA A 90 11.85 -6.46 -0.84
C ALA A 90 12.85 -7.10 0.13
N THR A 91 13.67 -6.27 0.76
CA THR A 91 14.69 -6.70 1.73
C THR A 91 14.07 -6.97 3.11
N ASP A 92 13.06 -6.20 3.48
CA ASP A 92 12.38 -6.31 4.76
C ASP A 92 11.37 -7.48 4.75
N PRO A 93 11.40 -8.37 5.75
CA PRO A 93 10.53 -9.55 5.79
C PRO A 93 9.05 -9.19 5.92
N ASP A 94 8.70 -8.15 6.69
CA ASP A 94 7.32 -7.72 6.89
C ASP A 94 6.76 -7.10 5.61
N GLN A 95 7.57 -6.30 4.90
CA GLN A 95 7.20 -5.73 3.61
C GLN A 95 6.96 -6.84 2.58
N ARG A 96 7.83 -7.86 2.54
CA ARG A 96 7.69 -9.00 1.63
C ARG A 96 6.40 -9.78 1.92
N ASP A 97 6.14 -10.08 3.19
CA ASP A 97 4.94 -10.82 3.61
C ASP A 97 3.66 -10.04 3.32
N MET A 98 3.68 -8.71 3.50
CA MET A 98 2.56 -7.83 3.16
C MET A 98 2.26 -7.84 1.66
N LEU A 99 3.30 -7.74 0.81
CA LEU A 99 3.17 -7.82 -0.64
C LEU A 99 2.70 -9.20 -1.11
N MET A 100 3.17 -10.27 -0.47
CA MET A 100 2.74 -11.63 -0.79
C MET A 100 1.29 -11.88 -0.38
N LYS A 101 0.84 -11.36 0.76
CA LYS A 101 -0.58 -11.40 1.16
C LYS A 101 -1.48 -10.65 0.17
N LEU A 102 -1.00 -9.54 -0.39
CA LEU A 102 -1.72 -8.79 -1.42
C LEU A 102 -1.83 -9.60 -2.72
N SER A 103 -0.74 -10.21 -3.20
CA SER A 103 -0.78 -11.02 -4.42
C SER A 103 -1.75 -12.20 -4.28
N LEU A 104 -1.75 -12.88 -3.13
CA LEU A 104 -2.70 -13.96 -2.84
C LEU A 104 -4.16 -13.49 -2.93
N ARG A 105 -4.49 -12.31 -2.40
CA ARG A 105 -5.86 -11.76 -2.47
C ARG A 105 -6.29 -11.45 -3.88
N VAL A 106 -5.38 -10.94 -4.72
CA VAL A 106 -5.70 -10.60 -6.11
C VAL A 106 -5.85 -11.87 -6.96
N THR A 107 -4.97 -12.85 -6.79
CA THR A 107 -5.08 -14.17 -7.45
C THR A 107 -6.38 -14.88 -7.06
N ALA A 108 -6.85 -14.73 -5.82
CA ALA A 108 -8.14 -15.28 -5.40
C ALA A 108 -9.34 -14.60 -6.07
N ALA A 109 -9.19 -13.35 -6.52
CA ALA A 109 -10.25 -12.60 -7.21
C ALA A 109 -10.30 -12.90 -8.73
N ASP A 110 -9.23 -13.43 -9.33
CA ASP A 110 -9.17 -13.86 -10.72
C ASP A 110 -9.02 -15.39 -10.84
N PRO A 111 -10.14 -16.13 -11.01
CA PRO A 111 -10.13 -17.60 -11.13
C PRO A 111 -9.36 -18.11 -12.37
N GLN A 112 -9.05 -17.26 -13.35
CA GLN A 112 -8.29 -17.64 -14.54
C GLN A 112 -6.78 -17.47 -14.36
N SER A 113 -6.33 -16.75 -13.32
CA SER A 113 -4.91 -16.55 -13.04
C SER A 113 -4.27 -17.71 -12.26
N THR A 114 -5.07 -18.67 -11.80
CA THR A 114 -4.67 -19.72 -10.84
C THR A 114 -3.76 -20.81 -11.42
N MET A 115 -3.41 -20.77 -12.70
CA MET A 115 -2.76 -21.88 -13.39
C MET A 115 -1.22 -21.82 -13.53
N LEU A 116 -0.54 -20.70 -13.21
CA LEU A 116 0.86 -20.50 -13.65
C LEU A 116 1.92 -20.20 -12.58
N HIS A 117 1.61 -20.21 -11.29
CA HIS A 117 2.62 -19.96 -10.26
C HIS A 117 2.57 -20.98 -9.11
N THR A 118 3.18 -22.15 -9.33
CA THR A 118 3.68 -22.98 -8.23
C THR A 118 4.94 -22.32 -7.65
N TRP A 119 4.79 -21.64 -6.52
CA TRP A 119 5.93 -21.19 -5.72
C TRP A 119 6.36 -22.33 -4.81
N ASP A 120 7.53 -22.92 -5.05
CA ASP A 120 8.19 -23.76 -4.04
C ASP A 120 8.80 -22.84 -2.97
N MET A 121 8.10 -22.73 -1.85
CA MET A 121 8.56 -22.04 -0.64
C MET A 121 9.30 -23.06 0.25
N PRO A 122 10.61 -22.91 0.53
CA PRO A 122 11.37 -23.91 1.28
C PRO A 122 11.12 -23.90 2.79
N ASP A 123 10.31 -22.99 3.34
CA ASP A 123 10.18 -22.80 4.80
C ASP A 123 8.75 -22.53 5.30
N LEU A 124 7.72 -22.90 4.53
CA LEU A 124 6.35 -22.89 5.03
C LEU A 124 5.57 -24.05 4.41
N THR A 125 5.24 -25.05 5.22
CA THR A 125 4.42 -26.23 4.88
C THR A 125 2.94 -25.86 4.67
N LEU A 126 2.66 -24.88 3.82
CA LEU A 126 1.31 -24.50 3.40
C LEU A 126 1.20 -24.63 1.88
N ARG A 127 0.99 -25.87 1.42
CA ARG A 127 0.43 -26.11 0.09
C ARG A 127 -1.07 -25.80 0.15
N LEU A 128 -1.45 -24.60 -0.28
CA LEU A 128 -2.85 -24.25 -0.54
C LEU A 128 -3.24 -24.78 -1.93
N THR A 129 -3.77 -25.98 -1.98
CA THR A 129 -4.49 -26.50 -3.15
C THR A 129 -5.89 -25.86 -3.17
N TYR A 130 -6.11 -24.88 -4.05
CA TYR A 130 -7.45 -24.37 -4.33
C TYR A 130 -8.17 -25.36 -5.25
N CYS A 131 -9.08 -26.14 -4.69
CA CYS A 131 -9.95 -27.04 -5.45
C CYS A 131 -11.14 -26.23 -5.98
N GLY A 132 -11.19 -26.04 -7.30
CA GLY A 132 -12.26 -25.32 -7.95
C GLY A 132 -13.58 -26.08 -7.87
N ALA A 133 -14.47 -25.69 -6.95
CA ALA A 133 -15.90 -25.92 -7.05
C ALA A 133 -16.66 -25.03 -6.04
N SER A 134 -17.50 -24.15 -6.57
CA SER A 134 -18.72 -23.55 -6.00
C SER A 134 -19.02 -23.72 -4.49
N SER A 135 -18.16 -23.25 -3.58
CA SER A 135 -18.47 -22.76 -2.22
C SER A 135 -17.16 -22.63 -1.41
N PRO A 136 -16.92 -21.54 -0.67
CA PRO A 136 -15.70 -21.38 0.11
C PRO A 136 -15.84 -22.14 1.44
N THR A 137 -15.50 -23.43 1.44
CA THR A 137 -15.24 -24.18 2.67
C THR A 137 -13.73 -24.34 2.83
N ILE A 138 -13.17 -23.64 3.81
CA ILE A 138 -11.77 -23.79 4.22
C ILE A 138 -11.69 -25.02 5.12
N SER A 139 -11.18 -26.14 4.59
CA SER A 139 -10.78 -27.28 5.43
C SER A 139 -9.26 -27.34 5.50
N ALA A 140 -8.69 -27.05 6.68
CA ALA A 140 -7.28 -27.28 6.97
C ALA A 140 -7.12 -28.72 7.47
N THR A 141 -6.47 -29.58 6.68
CA THR A 141 -6.10 -30.92 7.13
C THR A 141 -4.65 -30.88 7.60
N THR A 142 -4.43 -30.86 8.91
CA THR A 142 -3.09 -30.98 9.51
C THR A 142 -2.70 -32.45 9.52
N TRP A 143 -1.72 -32.83 8.70
CA TRP A 143 -1.04 -34.12 8.87
C TRP A 143 0.06 -33.93 9.90
N CYS A 144 -0.14 -34.47 11.11
CA CYS A 144 0.95 -34.72 12.04
C CYS A 144 1.81 -35.85 11.47
N THR A 145 3.09 -35.58 11.27
CA THR A 145 4.16 -36.58 11.36
C THR A 145 4.93 -36.36 12.64
#